data_AF-A0A9X5XD97-F1
#
_entry.id   AF-A0A9X5XD97-F1
#
_cell.length_a   1.000
_cell.length_b   1.000
_cell.length_c   1.000
_cell.angle_alpha   90.00
_cell.angle_beta   90.00
_cell.angle_gamma   90.00
#
_symmetry.space_group_name_H-M   'P 1'
#
loop_
_entity.id
_entity.type
_entity.pdbx_description
1 polymer ?
#
loop_
_entity_poly.entity_id
_entity_poly.type
_entity_poly.pdbx_seq_one_letter_code
_entity_poly.pdbx_strand_id
1 'polypeptide(L)'
;MFGIVRPCSHRLGEGLKTQWMAHLCGLCLALRGDHGQFARVVTNYDGLLISVLTEAQVERTTGWRRTAGPCPLRGMRTASVAEGEGARLAAAVSLVLASAKVRDHVADRDGLLARRPVALAARRVAASWGRAGA
;
A
#
# COMPACT_ATOMS: atom_id res chain seq x y z
N MET A 1 0.76 2.50 -8.76
CA MET A 1 -0.24 2.21 -7.70
C MET A 1 -1.54 1.84 -8.37
N PHE A 2 -2.23 0.83 -7.84
CA PHE A 2 -3.55 0.41 -8.29
C PHE A 2 -4.62 0.84 -7.26
N GLY A 3 -5.88 0.48 -7.51
CA GLY A 3 -7.02 0.75 -6.63
C GLY A 3 -8.08 1.60 -7.30
N ILE A 4 -9.32 1.46 -6.82
CA ILE A 4 -10.49 2.08 -7.44
C ILE A 4 -10.65 3.52 -6.95
N VAL A 5 -10.39 3.78 -5.66
CA VAL A 5 -10.67 5.08 -5.06
C VAL A 5 -9.48 6.04 -5.19
N ARG A 6 -9.26 6.54 -6.41
CA ARG A 6 -8.22 7.54 -6.66
C ARG A 6 -8.72 8.94 -6.26
N PRO A 7 -7.99 9.68 -5.41
CA PRO A 7 -8.41 11.02 -5.01
C PRO A 7 -8.29 11.99 -6.19
N CYS A 8 -9.28 12.85 -6.35
CA CYS A 8 -9.19 13.96 -7.30
C CYS A 8 -8.31 15.07 -6.70
N SER A 9 -7.10 15.23 -7.22
CA SER A 9 -6.13 16.23 -6.74
C SER A 9 -6.67 17.65 -6.77
N HIS A 10 -7.55 17.99 -7.72
CA HIS A 10 -8.14 19.32 -7.87
C HIS A 10 -9.12 19.68 -6.74
N ARG A 11 -9.72 18.68 -6.09
CA ARG A 11 -10.66 18.89 -4.97
C ARG A 11 -10.05 18.59 -3.60
N LEU A 12 -8.79 18.15 -3.58
CA LEU A 12 -8.09 17.81 -2.35
C LEU A 12 -7.35 19.05 -1.83
N GLY A 13 -7.95 19.76 -0.88
CA GLY A 13 -7.30 20.87 -0.18
C GLY A 13 -5.97 20.45 0.47
N GLU A 14 -5.09 21.41 0.76
CA GLU A 14 -3.72 21.12 1.22
C GLU A 14 -3.65 20.27 2.49
N GLY A 15 -4.56 20.51 3.44
CA GLY A 15 -4.66 19.72 4.67
C GLY A 15 -4.99 18.25 4.38
N LEU A 16 -5.99 17.99 3.54
CA LEU A 16 -6.36 16.62 3.13
C LEU A 16 -5.25 15.95 2.33
N LYS A 17 -4.56 16.70 1.46
CA LYS A 17 -3.40 16.18 0.72
C LYS A 17 -2.27 15.76 1.64
N THR A 18 -2.03 16.52 2.71
CA THR A 18 -1.02 16.20 3.73
C THR A 18 -1.40 14.95 4.51
N GLN A 19 -2.64 14.85 4.97
CA GLN A 19 -3.14 13.64 5.64
C GLN A 19 -3.06 12.42 4.72
N TRP A 20 -3.52 12.56 3.47
CA TRP A 20 -3.43 11.52 2.46
C TRP A 20 -1.99 11.03 2.29
N MET A 21 -1.03 11.95 2.17
CA MET A 21 0.38 11.60 2.04
C MET A 21 0.92 10.89 3.29
N ALA A 22 0.47 11.27 4.48
CA ALA A 22 0.84 10.62 5.72
C ALA A 22 0.41 9.14 5.76
N HIS A 23 -0.83 8.84 5.35
CA HIS A 23 -1.34 7.46 5.27
C HIS A 23 -0.66 6.66 4.16
N LEU A 24 -0.46 7.25 2.98
CA LEU A 24 0.24 6.62 1.87
C LEU A 24 1.68 6.22 2.25
N CYS A 25 2.39 7.15 2.88
CA CYS A 25 3.74 6.89 3.35
C CYS A 25 3.76 5.88 4.50
N GLY A 26 2.76 5.91 5.38
CA GLY A 26 2.56 4.92 6.45
C GLY A 26 2.44 3.51 5.88
N LEU A 27 1.53 3.31 4.92
CA LEU A 27 1.34 2.04 4.20
C LEU A 27 2.64 1.56 3.53
N CYS A 28 3.31 2.43 2.77
CA CYS A 28 4.56 2.08 2.09
C CYS A 28 5.67 1.65 3.09
N LEU A 29 5.71 2.29 4.27
CA LEU A 29 6.67 1.94 5.32
C LEU A 29 6.29 0.67 6.06
N ALA A 30 5.00 0.40 6.29
CA ALA A 30 4.51 -0.86 6.84
C ALA A 30 4.85 -2.03 5.90
N LEU A 31 4.52 -1.90 4.62
CA LEU A 31 4.92 -2.87 3.58
C LEU A 31 6.42 -3.14 3.59
N ARG A 32 7.25 -2.11 3.70
CA ARG A 32 8.70 -2.28 3.80
C ARG A 32 9.11 -3.03 5.06
N GLY A 33 8.57 -2.62 6.20
CA GLY A 33 8.96 -3.14 7.52
C GLY A 33 8.64 -4.62 7.65
N ASP A 34 7.43 -4.98 7.26
CA ASP A 34 6.87 -6.31 7.56
C ASP A 34 7.12 -7.31 6.42
N HIS A 35 7.28 -6.81 5.18
CA HIS A 35 7.32 -7.65 3.98
C HIS A 35 8.48 -7.32 3.01
N GLY A 36 9.39 -6.43 3.41
CA GLY A 36 10.61 -6.10 2.68
C GLY A 36 10.45 -5.02 1.60
N GLN A 37 11.58 -4.60 1.02
CA GLN A 37 11.63 -3.45 0.10
C GLN A 37 10.75 -3.61 -1.14
N PHE A 38 10.68 -4.81 -1.70
CA PHE A 38 9.88 -5.06 -2.90
C PHE A 38 8.38 -5.00 -2.63
N ALA A 39 7.92 -5.24 -1.40
CA ALA A 39 6.50 -5.11 -1.07
C ALA A 39 5.98 -3.66 -1.25
N ARG A 40 6.86 -2.66 -1.27
CA ARG A 40 6.47 -1.26 -1.57
C ARG A 40 5.73 -1.10 -2.89
N VAL A 41 6.00 -1.97 -3.88
CA VAL A 41 5.35 -1.89 -5.19
C VAL A 41 3.85 -2.16 -5.12
N VAL A 42 3.38 -2.84 -4.07
CA VAL A 42 1.96 -3.14 -3.87
C VAL A 42 1.19 -2.04 -3.14
N THR A 43 1.84 -0.91 -2.83
CA THR A 43 1.16 0.29 -2.32
C THR A 43 0.01 0.66 -3.26
N ASN A 44 -1.20 0.80 -2.72
CA ASN A 44 -2.40 1.09 -3.49
C ASN A 44 -3.34 2.03 -2.74
N TYR A 45 -4.31 2.58 -3.47
CA TYR A 45 -5.24 3.58 -2.95
C TYR A 45 -6.30 2.98 -2.01
N ASP A 46 -6.73 1.73 -2.24
CA ASP A 46 -7.78 1.10 -1.44
C ASP A 46 -7.27 0.79 -0.02
N GLY A 47 -6.03 0.33 0.12
CA GLY A 47 -5.37 0.16 1.42
C GLY A 47 -5.25 1.46 2.19
N LEU A 48 -5.07 2.60 1.51
CA LEU A 48 -5.04 3.90 2.16
C LEU A 48 -6.38 4.24 2.82
N LEU A 49 -7.50 3.95 2.16
CA LEU A 49 -8.83 4.12 2.77
C LEU A 49 -9.01 3.27 4.02
N ILE A 50 -8.56 2.01 3.98
CA ILE A 50 -8.60 1.13 5.14
C ILE A 50 -7.79 1.74 6.29
N SER A 51 -6.60 2.27 6.02
CA SER A 51 -5.79 2.96 7.04
C SER A 51 -6.51 4.17 7.64
N VAL A 52 -7.17 4.99 6.80
CA VAL A 52 -7.91 6.18 7.25
C VAL A 52 -9.14 5.80 8.08
N LEU A 53 -9.93 4.83 7.60
CA LEU A 53 -11.14 4.37 8.30
C LEU A 53 -10.79 3.72 9.64
N THR A 54 -9.72 2.93 9.67
CA THR A 54 -9.24 2.33 10.92
C THR A 54 -8.81 3.40 11.91
N GLU A 55 -8.06 4.43 11.46
CA GLU A 55 -7.68 5.56 12.33
C GLU A 55 -8.91 6.32 12.85
N ALA A 56 -9.97 6.45 12.04
CA ALA A 56 -11.20 7.14 12.42
C ALA A 56 -12.09 6.37 13.42
N GLN A 57 -11.95 5.04 13.49
CA GLN A 57 -12.78 4.18 14.35
C GLN A 57 -12.22 3.95 15.75
N VAL A 58 -10.95 4.27 15.99
CA VAL A 58 -10.33 4.12 17.30
C VAL A 58 -10.48 5.42 18.09
N GLU A 59 -10.75 5.33 19.39
CA GLU A 59 -10.68 6.50 20.27
C GLU A 59 -9.33 7.22 20.09
N ARG A 60 -9.30 8.54 20.22
CA ARG A 60 -8.10 9.38 20.00
C ARG A 60 -7.01 9.09 21.05
N THR A 61 -6.43 7.90 21.00
CA THR A 61 -5.24 7.54 21.73
C THR A 61 -4.04 8.13 21.00
N THR A 62 -3.18 8.82 21.71
CA THR A 62 -1.90 9.32 21.19
C THR A 62 -1.05 8.12 20.72
N GLY A 63 -0.62 8.08 19.45
CA GLY A 63 0.26 7.01 18.95
C GLY A 63 0.17 6.64 17.46
N TRP A 64 -0.79 7.19 16.70
CA TRP A 64 -1.01 6.83 15.29
C TRP A 64 -0.08 7.51 14.28
N ARG A 65 0.82 8.36 14.75
CA ARG A 65 1.74 9.13 13.92
C ARG A 65 3.16 8.98 14.41
N ARG A 66 4.09 8.81 13.48
CA ARG A 66 5.52 8.94 13.74
C ARG A 66 6.21 9.79 12.70
N THR A 67 7.38 10.30 13.06
CA THR A 67 8.26 10.98 12.11
C THR A 67 9.02 9.93 11.29
N ALA A 68 8.68 9.81 10.01
CA ALA A 68 9.47 9.05 9.06
C ALA A 68 10.73 9.80 8.65
N GLY A 69 11.84 9.07 8.52
CA GLY A 69 13.10 9.60 7.99
C GLY A 69 13.02 10.08 6.54
N PRO A 70 14.14 10.60 6.00
CA PRO A 70 14.28 11.02 4.61
C PRO A 70 13.79 9.95 3.61
N CYS A 71 13.06 10.37 2.57
CA CYS A 71 12.60 9.48 1.50
C CYS A 71 12.84 10.11 0.13
N PRO A 72 13.39 9.37 -0.85
CA PRO A 72 13.58 9.87 -2.22
C PRO A 72 12.28 10.40 -2.86
N LEU A 73 11.14 9.72 -2.62
CA LEU A 73 9.82 10.14 -3.13
C LEU A 73 9.30 11.44 -2.50
N ARG A 74 9.94 11.92 -1.43
CA ARG A 74 9.65 13.21 -0.77
C ARG A 74 10.75 14.26 -0.99
N GLY A 75 11.72 14.00 -1.87
CA GLY A 75 12.90 14.85 -2.04
C GLY A 75 13.82 14.82 -0.82
N MET A 76 14.00 13.63 -0.22
CA MET A 76 14.80 13.43 1.00
C MET A 76 14.30 14.16 2.26
N ARG A 77 13.04 14.59 2.28
CA ARG A 77 12.41 15.22 3.46
C ARG A 77 11.79 14.20 4.41
N THR A 78 11.83 14.51 5.70
CA THR A 78 11.07 13.81 6.75
C THR A 78 9.58 14.17 6.64
N ALA A 79 8.71 13.35 7.24
CA ALA A 79 7.28 13.62 7.30
C ALA A 79 6.64 12.90 8.50
N SER A 80 5.59 13.47 9.07
CA SER A 80 4.68 12.73 9.95
C SER A 80 3.86 11.74 9.11
N VAL A 81 3.90 10.45 9.46
CA VAL A 81 3.25 9.36 8.72
C VAL A 81 2.37 8.55 9.64
N ALA A 82 1.34 7.91 9.08
CA ALA A 82 0.52 6.97 9.83
C ALA A 82 1.34 5.74 10.27
N GLU A 83 1.11 5.28 11.49
CA GLU A 83 1.70 4.07 12.07
C GLU A 83 0.66 3.35 12.93
N GLY A 84 0.88 2.05 13.17
CA GLY A 84 0.01 1.20 13.98
C GLY A 84 -0.90 0.31 13.13
N GLU A 85 -1.96 -0.18 13.75
CA GLU A 85 -2.86 -1.20 13.18
C GLU A 85 -3.46 -0.80 11.84
N GLY A 86 -3.88 0.45 11.65
CA GLY A 86 -4.43 0.91 10.37
C GLY A 86 -3.43 0.79 9.21
N ALA A 87 -2.14 1.08 9.44
CA ALA A 87 -1.10 0.95 8.41
C ALA A 87 -0.76 -0.53 8.14
N ARG A 88 -0.75 -1.38 9.18
CA ARG A 88 -0.53 -2.83 9.07
C ARG A 88 -1.68 -3.53 8.34
N LEU A 89 -2.91 -3.24 8.71
CA LEU A 89 -4.11 -3.76 8.05
C LEU A 89 -4.14 -3.35 6.58
N ALA A 90 -3.83 -2.09 6.29
CA ALA A 90 -3.71 -1.59 4.93
C ALA A 90 -2.64 -2.35 4.13
N ALA A 91 -1.50 -2.71 4.75
CA ALA A 91 -0.43 -3.47 4.11
C ALA A 91 -0.87 -4.90 3.78
N ALA A 92 -1.54 -5.58 4.72
CA ALA A 92 -2.10 -6.91 4.52
C ALA A 92 -3.13 -6.93 3.36
N VAL A 93 -4.11 -6.02 3.40
CA VAL A 93 -5.10 -5.85 2.33
C VAL A 93 -4.42 -5.58 0.98
N SER A 94 -3.38 -4.73 0.98
CA SER A 94 -2.63 -4.40 -0.23
C SER A 94 -1.95 -5.61 -0.87
N LEU A 95 -1.38 -6.49 -0.05
CA LEU A 95 -0.75 -7.73 -0.51
C LEU A 95 -1.77 -8.73 -1.07
N VAL A 96 -2.91 -8.90 -0.39
CA VAL A 96 -3.99 -9.78 -0.85
C VAL A 96 -4.56 -9.29 -2.18
N LEU A 97 -4.83 -7.99 -2.30
CA LEU A 97 -5.31 -7.39 -3.55
C LEU A 97 -4.29 -7.50 -4.68
N ALA A 98 -3.00 -7.25 -4.40
CA ALA A 98 -1.95 -7.43 -5.40
C ALA A 98 -1.81 -8.90 -5.84
N SER A 99 -1.93 -9.84 -4.90
CA SER A 99 -1.94 -11.27 -5.19
C SER A 99 -3.09 -11.65 -6.12
N ALA A 100 -4.31 -11.20 -5.82
CA ALA A 100 -5.48 -11.43 -6.65
C ALA A 100 -5.29 -10.81 -8.05
N LYS A 101 -4.88 -9.55 -8.13
CA LYS A 101 -4.64 -8.84 -9.38
C LYS A 101 -3.60 -9.52 -10.27
N VAL A 102 -2.51 -10.02 -9.70
CA VAL A 102 -1.48 -10.73 -10.49
C VAL A 102 -2.00 -12.07 -10.98
N ARG A 103 -2.78 -12.80 -10.17
CA ARG A 103 -3.39 -14.07 -10.60
C ARG A 103 -4.35 -13.86 -11.76
N ASP A 104 -5.14 -12.78 -11.71
CA ASP A 104 -6.07 -12.37 -12.75
C ASP A 104 -5.35 -12.11 -14.08
N HIS A 105 -4.36 -11.21 -14.09
CA HIS A 105 -3.55 -10.93 -15.27
C HIS A 105 -2.82 -12.17 -15.84
N VAL A 106 -2.46 -13.14 -14.99
CA VAL A 106 -1.88 -14.42 -15.43
C VAL A 106 -2.93 -15.33 -16.07
N ALA A 107 -4.16 -15.36 -15.54
CA ALA A 107 -5.27 -16.12 -16.10
C ALA A 107 -5.67 -15.56 -17.47
N ASP A 108 -5.73 -14.23 -17.58
CA ASP A 108 -6.07 -13.50 -18.81
C ASP A 108 -4.95 -13.51 -19.85
N ARG A 109 -3.74 -13.90 -19.44
CA ARG A 109 -2.52 -13.93 -20.28
C ARG A 109 -2.14 -12.54 -20.81
N ASP A 110 -2.24 -11.52 -19.97
CA ASP A 110 -1.96 -10.14 -20.37
C ASP A 110 -0.48 -9.91 -20.72
N GLY A 111 -0.22 -9.42 -21.94
CA GLY A 111 1.10 -8.96 -22.38
C GLY A 111 2.21 -9.99 -22.14
N LEU A 112 3.22 -9.63 -21.33
CA LEU A 112 4.35 -10.52 -21.02
C LEU A 112 3.94 -11.75 -20.19
N LEU A 113 2.78 -11.73 -19.52
CA LEU A 113 2.25 -12.85 -18.74
C LEU A 113 1.68 -13.95 -19.64
N ALA A 114 1.50 -13.71 -20.95
CA ALA A 114 1.28 -14.79 -21.91
C ALA A 114 2.47 -15.76 -21.99
N ARG A 115 3.69 -15.31 -21.63
CA ARG A 115 4.90 -16.12 -21.66
C ARG A 115 4.99 -17.00 -20.42
N ARG A 116 5.03 -18.32 -20.61
CA ARG A 116 5.10 -19.34 -19.55
C ARG A 116 6.10 -19.05 -18.41
N PRO A 117 7.38 -18.69 -18.67
CA PRO A 117 8.33 -18.45 -17.58
C PRO A 117 7.94 -17.23 -16.73
N VAL A 118 7.44 -16.18 -17.37
CA VAL A 118 7.01 -14.94 -16.70
C VAL A 118 5.76 -15.21 -15.85
N ALA A 119 4.78 -15.93 -16.39
CA ALA A 119 3.58 -16.33 -15.66
C ALA A 119 3.88 -17.19 -14.42
N LEU A 120 4.88 -18.09 -14.51
CA LEU A 120 5.27 -18.92 -13.38
C LEU A 120 5.92 -18.10 -12.26
N ALA A 121 6.83 -17.18 -12.62
CA ALA A 121 7.41 -16.24 -11.66
C ALA A 121 6.33 -15.36 -11.01
N ALA A 122 5.42 -14.80 -11.80
CA ALA A 122 4.30 -13.99 -11.33
C ALA A 122 3.39 -14.75 -10.36
N ARG A 123 3.07 -16.02 -10.64
CA ARG A 123 2.31 -16.89 -9.73
C ARG A 123 3.02 -17.11 -8.39
N ARG A 124 4.34 -17.31 -8.38
CA ARG A 124 5.12 -17.48 -7.14
C ARG A 124 5.09 -16.21 -6.29
N VAL A 125 5.27 -15.05 -6.92
CA VAL A 125 5.19 -13.76 -6.25
C VAL A 125 3.78 -13.53 -5.68
N ALA A 126 2.74 -13.77 -6.48
CA ALA A 126 1.35 -13.65 -6.03
C ALA A 126 1.05 -14.58 -4.85
N ALA A 127 1.51 -15.83 -4.88
CA ALA A 127 1.33 -16.76 -3.77
C ALA A 127 2.07 -16.30 -2.50
N SER A 128 3.27 -15.74 -2.64
CA SER A 128 4.01 -15.15 -1.52
C SER A 128 3.26 -13.99 -0.88
N TRP A 129 2.79 -13.03 -1.68
CA TRP A 129 1.99 -11.91 -1.18
C TRP A 129 0.66 -12.35 -0.58
N GLY A 130 0.00 -13.34 -1.17
CA GLY A 130 -1.24 -13.89 -0.62
C GLY A 130 -1.06 -14.52 0.76
N ARG A 131 0.07 -15.19 1.02
CA ARG A 131 0.41 -15.71 2.35
C ARG A 131 0.87 -14.63 3.32
N ALA A 132 1.54 -13.60 2.84
CA ALA A 132 2.05 -12.52 3.68
C ALA A 132 0.94 -11.59 4.19
N GLY A 133 -0.18 -11.48 3.46
CA GLY A 133 -1.33 -10.66 3.85
C GLY A 133 -2.51 -11.40 4.45
N ALA A 134 -2.43 -12.73 4.62
CA ALA A 134 -3.45 -13.58 5.26
C ALA A 134 -3.02 -13.97 6.66
#